data_AF-A0A1J4NSJ8-F1
#
_entry.id   AF-A0A1J4NSJ8-F1
#
_cell.length_a   1.000
_cell.length_b   1.000
_cell.length_c   1.000
_cell.angle_alpha   90.00
_cell.angle_beta   90.00
_cell.angle_gamma   90.00
#
_symmetry.space_group_name_H-M   'P 1'
#
loop_
_entity.id
_entity.type
_entity.pdbx_description
1 polymer ?
#
loop_
_entity_poly.entity_id
_entity_poly.type
_entity_poly.pdbx_seq_one_letter_code
_entity_poly.pdbx_strand_id
1 'polypeptide(L)'
;MPHTVTLFDRLRIERLVWSLDQRLYDLPSRNRVARRREVRANLLEAAAEVGAAQAVRRLGSSRALADEYLAAELGEGPRHSWIAAAVFLLTVPLLLNYFLGEAENAYQQALTATGAHSDATFTWSGVAWLQSSVTFVFHQGHASRSGGAWTPLVYVLLFAGAVLCGRLWRALPHRRTAQPD
;
A
#
# COMPACT_ATOMS: atom_id res chain seq x y z
N MET A 1 -14.26 -42.49 -8.15
CA MET A 1 -14.73 -41.97 -9.45
C MET A 1 -13.89 -40.73 -9.73
N PRO A 2 -13.08 -40.67 -10.79
CA PRO A 2 -12.29 -39.49 -11.10
C PRO A 2 -13.21 -38.31 -11.36
N HIS A 3 -13.04 -37.22 -10.61
CA HIS A 3 -13.82 -36.00 -10.82
C HIS A 3 -13.24 -35.24 -12.01
N THR A 4 -14.06 -35.02 -13.04
CA THR A 4 -13.69 -34.15 -14.17
C THR A 4 -13.63 -32.71 -13.67
N VAL A 5 -12.43 -32.12 -13.70
CA VAL A 5 -12.20 -30.74 -13.26
C VAL A 5 -12.96 -29.79 -14.19
N THR A 6 -13.99 -29.13 -13.65
CA THR A 6 -14.78 -28.18 -14.43
C THR A 6 -14.06 -26.84 -14.59
N LEU A 7 -14.51 -26.00 -15.54
CA LEU A 7 -13.97 -24.64 -15.70
C LEU A 7 -14.14 -23.79 -14.43
N PHE A 8 -15.25 -23.98 -13.72
CA PHE A 8 -15.52 -23.28 -12.46
C PHE A 8 -14.55 -23.73 -11.35
N ASP A 9 -14.26 -25.03 -11.28
CA ASP A 9 -13.26 -25.59 -10.37
C ASP A 9 -11.87 -25.03 -10.64
N ARG A 10 -11.50 -24.89 -11.91
CA ARG A 10 -10.23 -24.30 -12.34
C ARG A 10 -10.13 -22.83 -11.94
N LEU A 11 -11.18 -22.04 -12.12
CA LEU A 11 -11.23 -20.64 -11.64
C LEU A 11 -11.07 -20.54 -10.12
N ARG A 12 -11.66 -21.49 -9.38
CA ARG A 12 -11.57 -21.54 -7.91
C ARG A 12 -10.15 -21.83 -7.43
N ILE A 13 -9.48 -22.78 -8.09
CA ILE A 13 -8.07 -23.10 -7.86
C ILE A 13 -7.19 -21.90 -8.21
N GLU A 14 -7.41 -21.27 -9.38
CA GLU A 14 -6.62 -20.11 -9.80
C GLU A 14 -6.81 -18.90 -8.86
N ARG A 15 -8.00 -18.64 -8.35
CA ARG A 15 -8.24 -17.59 -7.34
C ARG A 15 -7.44 -17.84 -6.06
N LEU A 16 -7.37 -19.09 -5.60
CA LEU A 16 -6.60 -19.43 -4.40
C LEU A 16 -5.10 -19.27 -4.67
N VAL A 17 -4.61 -19.77 -5.80
CA VAL A 17 -3.23 -19.59 -6.23
C VAL A 17 -2.88 -18.11 -6.35
N TRP A 18 -3.77 -17.27 -6.85
CA TRP A 18 -3.57 -15.82 -6.94
C TRP A 18 -3.52 -15.14 -5.58
N SER A 19 -4.36 -15.58 -4.63
CA SER A 19 -4.33 -15.09 -3.24
C SER A 19 -3.03 -15.49 -2.51
N LEU A 20 -2.50 -16.67 -2.81
CA LEU A 20 -1.23 -17.16 -2.31
C LEU A 20 -0.08 -16.35 -2.92
N ASP A 21 -0.13 -16.10 -4.22
CA ASP A 21 0.84 -15.34 -5.00
C ASP A 21 1.01 -13.89 -4.50
N GLN A 22 -0.08 -13.24 -4.10
CA GLN A 22 -0.04 -11.92 -3.46
C GLN A 22 0.67 -11.94 -2.10
N ARG A 23 0.62 -13.05 -1.37
CA ARG A 23 1.24 -13.19 -0.05
C ARG A 23 2.70 -13.62 -0.12
N LEU A 24 3.09 -14.36 -1.16
CA LEU A 24 4.50 -14.67 -1.46
C LEU A 24 5.21 -13.52 -2.20
N TYR A 25 4.69 -12.29 -2.16
CA TYR A 25 5.32 -11.13 -2.79
C TYR A 25 6.78 -10.95 -2.36
N ASP A 26 7.11 -11.34 -1.12
CA ASP A 26 8.45 -11.19 -0.55
C ASP A 26 9.46 -12.26 -1.03
N LEU A 27 9.05 -13.30 -1.78
CA LEU A 27 9.98 -14.30 -2.32
C LEU A 27 10.60 -13.85 -3.65
N PRO A 28 11.87 -14.21 -3.92
CA PRO A 28 12.47 -14.05 -5.24
C PRO A 28 11.65 -14.79 -6.31
N SER A 29 11.56 -14.17 -7.49
CA SER A 29 10.65 -14.56 -8.58
C SER A 29 10.76 -16.03 -9.00
N ARG A 30 11.96 -16.61 -8.97
CA ARG A 30 12.19 -18.03 -9.28
C ARG A 30 11.53 -18.98 -8.27
N ASN A 31 11.70 -18.74 -6.97
CA ASN A 31 11.12 -19.59 -5.94
C ASN A 31 9.60 -19.41 -5.90
N ARG A 32 9.10 -18.17 -6.10
CA ARG A 32 7.67 -17.90 -6.25
C ARG A 32 7.03 -18.69 -7.39
N VAL A 33 7.65 -18.71 -8.58
CA VAL A 33 7.13 -19.47 -9.73
C VAL A 33 7.19 -20.98 -9.49
N ALA A 34 8.25 -21.49 -8.85
CA ALA A 34 8.37 -22.90 -8.50
C ALA A 34 7.26 -23.33 -7.52
N ARG A 35 7.08 -22.59 -6.41
CA ARG A 35 6.03 -22.85 -5.41
C ARG A 35 4.63 -22.72 -6.00
N ARG A 36 4.40 -21.75 -6.89
CA ARG A 36 3.13 -21.61 -7.60
C ARG A 36 2.81 -22.83 -8.46
N ARG A 37 3.82 -23.37 -9.16
CA ARG A 37 3.65 -24.57 -9.99
C ARG A 37 3.39 -25.81 -9.14
N GLU A 38 4.12 -25.96 -8.03
CA GLU A 38 3.97 -27.05 -7.06
C GLU A 38 2.57 -27.06 -6.44
N VAL A 39 2.11 -25.94 -5.87
CA VAL A 39 0.78 -25.85 -5.27
C VAL A 39 -0.34 -26.06 -6.30
N ARG A 40 -0.16 -25.55 -7.53
CA ARG A 40 -1.13 -25.76 -8.61
C ARG A 40 -1.21 -27.24 -8.99
N ALA A 41 -0.08 -27.94 -9.12
CA ALA A 41 -0.04 -29.35 -9.45
C ALA A 41 -0.73 -30.18 -8.37
N ASN A 42 -0.36 -29.98 -7.10
CA ASN A 42 -0.94 -30.69 -5.96
C ASN A 42 -2.46 -30.44 -5.82
N LEU A 43 -2.93 -29.22 -6.10
CA LEU A 43 -4.36 -28.91 -6.07
C LEU A 43 -5.15 -29.53 -7.22
N LEU A 44 -4.55 -29.64 -8.42
CA LEU A 44 -5.19 -30.29 -9.55
C LEU A 44 -5.28 -31.80 -9.33
N GLU A 45 -4.24 -32.41 -8.77
CA GLU A 45 -4.21 -33.82 -8.39
C GLU A 45 -5.27 -34.12 -7.33
N ALA A 46 -5.27 -33.36 -6.22
CA ALA A 46 -6.29 -33.50 -5.17
C ALA A 46 -7.71 -33.21 -5.70
N ALA A 47 -7.89 -32.28 -6.63
CA ALA A 47 -9.19 -32.01 -7.22
C ALA A 47 -9.70 -33.17 -8.09
N ALA A 48 -8.81 -33.91 -8.75
CA ALA A 48 -9.17 -35.09 -9.54
C ALA A 48 -9.63 -36.25 -8.65
N GLU A 49 -9.07 -36.38 -7.45
CA GLU A 49 -9.40 -37.43 -6.48
C GLU A 49 -10.67 -37.15 -5.66
N VAL A 50 -10.79 -35.92 -5.14
CA VAL A 50 -11.81 -35.58 -4.13
C VAL A 50 -12.74 -34.44 -4.54
N GLY A 51 -12.53 -33.85 -5.71
CA GLY A 51 -13.23 -32.66 -6.18
C GLY A 51 -12.63 -31.35 -5.65
N ALA A 52 -12.65 -30.29 -6.47
CA ALA A 52 -11.93 -29.06 -6.17
C ALA A 52 -12.42 -28.32 -4.91
N ALA A 53 -13.72 -28.39 -4.60
CA ALA A 53 -14.26 -27.77 -3.39
C ALA A 53 -13.70 -28.41 -2.11
N GLN A 54 -13.53 -29.74 -2.12
CA GLN A 54 -13.01 -30.48 -0.98
C GLN A 54 -11.48 -30.40 -0.90
N ALA A 55 -10.80 -30.40 -2.05
CA ALA A 55 -9.36 -30.15 -2.13
C ALA A 55 -8.98 -28.78 -1.56
N VAL A 56 -9.72 -27.73 -1.91
CA VAL A 56 -9.51 -26.38 -1.36
C VAL A 56 -9.80 -26.32 0.14
N ARG A 57 -10.85 -27.01 0.63
CA ARG A 57 -11.11 -27.09 2.08
C ARG A 57 -10.02 -27.82 2.84
N ARG A 58 -9.47 -28.90 2.28
CA ARG A 58 -8.38 -29.69 2.89
C ARG A 58 -7.07 -28.92 2.94
N LEU A 59 -6.79 -28.09 1.95
CA LEU A 59 -5.62 -27.19 1.97
C LEU A 59 -5.71 -26.15 3.11
N GLY A 60 -6.90 -25.91 3.65
CA GLY A 60 -7.10 -25.01 4.78
C GLY A 60 -6.89 -23.55 4.42
N SER A 61 -6.49 -22.73 5.41
CA SER A 61 -6.30 -21.31 5.17
C SER A 61 -5.03 -21.09 4.33
N SER A 62 -5.19 -20.47 3.15
CA SER A 62 -4.07 -20.02 2.31
C SER A 62 -3.12 -19.05 3.04
N ARG A 63 -3.50 -18.59 4.24
CA ARG A 63 -2.72 -17.71 5.10
C ARG A 63 -1.70 -18.50 5.89
N ALA A 64 -2.15 -19.54 6.60
CA ALA A 64 -1.27 -20.44 7.34
C ALA A 64 -0.23 -21.08 6.40
N LEU A 65 -0.67 -21.57 5.23
CA LEU A 65 0.24 -22.16 4.25
C LEU A 65 1.30 -21.17 3.75
N ALA A 66 0.90 -19.93 3.43
CA ALA A 66 1.84 -18.89 3.02
C ALA A 66 2.83 -18.55 4.14
N ASP A 67 2.33 -18.43 5.37
CA ASP A 67 3.13 -18.10 6.54
C ASP A 67 4.17 -19.19 6.85
N GLU A 68 3.79 -20.48 6.73
CA GLU A 68 4.70 -21.64 6.85
C GLU A 68 5.76 -21.67 5.75
N TYR A 69 5.39 -21.49 4.48
CA TYR A 69 6.35 -21.45 3.38
C TYR A 69 7.33 -20.29 3.53
N LEU A 70 6.82 -19.12 3.91
CA LEU A 70 7.67 -17.96 4.14
C LEU A 70 8.54 -18.13 5.39
N ALA A 71 8.06 -18.82 6.44
CA ALA A 71 8.86 -19.11 7.64
C ALA A 71 9.98 -20.10 7.32
N ALA A 72 9.70 -21.11 6.50
CA ALA A 72 10.69 -22.09 6.06
C ALA A 72 11.79 -21.48 5.17
N GLU A 73 11.44 -20.52 4.31
CA GLU A 73 12.38 -19.93 3.33
C GLU A 73 13.12 -18.69 3.87
N LEU A 74 12.49 -17.88 4.74
CA LEU A 74 13.00 -16.58 5.19
C LEU A 74 13.16 -16.47 6.72
N GLY A 75 12.80 -17.49 7.50
CA GLY A 75 12.85 -17.50 8.96
C GLY A 75 11.64 -16.86 9.64
N GLU A 76 11.56 -17.06 10.96
CA GLU A 76 10.52 -16.49 11.83
C GLU A 76 10.83 -15.02 12.18
N GLY A 77 9.91 -14.10 11.88
CA GLY A 77 10.02 -12.72 12.35
C GLY A 77 9.20 -11.67 11.56
N PRO A 78 9.09 -10.42 12.08
CA PRO A 78 8.32 -9.37 11.44
C PRO A 78 8.97 -8.86 10.14
N ARG A 79 8.33 -9.11 8.98
CA ARG A 79 8.87 -8.85 7.63
C ARG A 79 8.68 -7.42 7.11
N HIS A 80 9.40 -7.03 6.07
CA HIS A 80 9.09 -5.76 5.37
C HIS A 80 7.72 -5.84 4.70
N SER A 81 7.01 -4.72 4.56
CA SER A 81 5.72 -4.66 3.87
C SER A 81 5.66 -3.44 2.95
N TRP A 82 5.86 -3.68 1.66
CA TRP A 82 5.69 -2.66 0.62
C TRP A 82 4.24 -2.14 0.56
N ILE A 83 3.27 -3.00 0.86
CA ILE A 83 1.85 -2.62 0.93
C ILE A 83 1.63 -1.63 2.07
N ALA A 84 2.20 -1.86 3.26
CA ALA A 84 2.08 -0.92 4.37
C ALA A 84 2.71 0.44 4.05
N ALA A 85 3.87 0.45 3.39
CA ALA A 85 4.49 1.69 2.90
C ALA A 85 3.62 2.41 1.86
N ALA A 86 3.06 1.68 0.90
CA ALA A 86 2.20 2.25 -0.13
C ALA A 86 0.88 2.80 0.45
N VAL A 87 0.23 2.06 1.33
CA VAL A 87 -0.98 2.52 2.04
C VAL A 87 -0.67 3.78 2.82
N PHE A 88 0.44 3.83 3.56
CA PHE A 88 0.88 5.03 4.26
C PHE A 88 1.08 6.22 3.31
N LEU A 89 1.83 6.02 2.21
CA LEU A 89 2.10 7.06 1.21
C LEU A 89 0.86 7.51 0.43
N LEU A 90 -0.21 6.72 0.37
CA LEU A 90 -1.45 7.13 -0.27
C LEU A 90 -2.38 7.83 0.72
N THR A 91 -2.54 7.27 1.92
CA THR A 91 -3.53 7.76 2.89
C THR A 91 -3.09 9.02 3.61
N VAL A 92 -1.81 9.11 4.04
CA VAL A 92 -1.33 10.25 4.82
C VAL A 92 -1.35 11.55 4.00
N PRO A 93 -0.86 11.58 2.74
CA PRO A 93 -1.03 12.71 1.85
C PRO A 93 -2.48 13.16 1.66
N LEU A 94 -3.41 12.21 1.54
CA LEU A 94 -4.82 12.52 1.33
C LEU A 94 -5.42 13.22 2.55
N LEU A 95 -5.17 12.66 3.74
CA LEU A 95 -5.63 13.24 5.00
C LEU A 95 -5.01 14.62 5.23
N LEU A 96 -3.70 14.74 4.98
CA LEU A 96 -2.99 16.00 5.15
C LEU A 96 -3.58 17.09 4.25
N ASN A 97 -3.75 16.82 2.94
CA ASN A 97 -4.42 17.75 2.02
C ASN A 97 -5.83 18.10 2.45
N TYR A 98 -6.61 17.12 2.93
CA TYR A 98 -7.97 17.36 3.41
C TYR A 98 -7.99 18.35 4.57
N PHE A 99 -7.19 18.12 5.61
CA PHE A 99 -7.15 19.01 6.79
C PHE A 99 -6.61 20.40 6.47
N LEU A 100 -5.55 20.50 5.67
CA LEU A 100 -4.99 21.79 5.26
C LEU A 100 -5.98 22.56 4.36
N GLY A 101 -6.64 21.86 3.44
CA GLY A 101 -7.67 22.45 2.59
C GLY A 101 -8.89 22.95 3.38
N GLU A 102 -9.33 22.21 4.40
CA GLU A 102 -10.40 22.67 5.30
C GLU A 102 -9.98 23.90 6.10
N ALA A 103 -8.75 23.95 6.61
CA ALA A 103 -8.23 25.13 7.32
C ALA A 103 -8.18 26.37 6.42
N GLU A 104 -7.73 26.22 5.17
CA GLU A 104 -7.75 27.29 4.16
C GLU A 104 -9.17 27.75 3.84
N ASN A 105 -10.09 26.80 3.64
CA ASN A 105 -11.48 27.11 3.31
C ASN A 105 -12.16 27.87 4.45
N ALA A 106 -11.94 27.44 5.70
CA ALA A 106 -12.44 28.15 6.88
C ALA A 106 -11.88 29.59 6.96
N TYR A 107 -10.58 29.78 6.65
CA TYR A 107 -9.97 31.11 6.59
C TYR A 107 -10.59 31.98 5.49
N GLN A 108 -10.78 31.44 4.29
CA GLN A 108 -11.41 32.15 3.19
C GLN A 108 -12.86 32.54 3.51
N GLN A 109 -13.63 31.63 4.12
CA GLN A 109 -15.00 31.90 4.57
C GLN A 109 -15.06 33.04 5.59
N ALA A 110 -14.13 33.06 6.55
CA ALA A 110 -14.03 34.14 7.53
C ALA A 110 -13.76 35.51 6.87
N LEU A 111 -12.88 35.57 5.86
CA LEU A 111 -12.61 36.79 5.09
C LEU A 111 -13.84 37.26 4.31
N THR A 112 -14.56 36.34 3.66
CA THR A 112 -15.78 36.70 2.92
C THR A 112 -16.92 37.14 3.84
N ALA A 113 -17.06 36.53 5.02
CA ALA A 113 -18.11 36.87 5.99
C ALA A 113 -17.88 38.24 6.65
N THR A 114 -16.61 38.66 6.81
CA THR A 114 -16.25 39.98 7.36
C THR A 114 -16.27 41.11 6.32
N GLY A 115 -16.67 40.82 5.09
CA GLY A 115 -16.92 41.83 4.07
C GLY A 115 -15.69 42.26 3.28
N ALA A 116 -14.64 41.44 3.22
CA ALA A 116 -13.46 41.67 2.38
C ALA A 116 -13.80 41.55 0.86
N HIS A 117 -14.57 42.51 0.35
CA HIS A 117 -14.97 42.63 -1.07
C HIS A 117 -14.16 43.70 -1.82
N SER A 118 -13.30 44.44 -1.11
CA SER A 118 -12.38 45.41 -1.71
C SER A 118 -11.10 44.73 -2.19
N ASP A 119 -10.45 45.32 -3.21
CA ASP A 119 -9.18 44.85 -3.77
C ASP A 119 -8.09 44.79 -2.69
N ALA A 120 -8.00 43.65 -2.00
CA ALA A 120 -7.16 43.47 -0.84
C ALA A 120 -6.42 42.13 -0.93
N THR A 121 -5.20 42.14 -0.42
CA THR A 121 -4.33 40.95 -0.38
C THR A 121 -4.29 40.44 1.05
N PHE A 122 -4.73 39.20 1.26
CA PHE A 122 -4.68 38.52 2.54
C PHE A 122 -3.70 37.36 2.47
N THR A 123 -2.82 37.26 3.46
CA THR A 123 -1.84 36.18 3.53
C THR A 123 -2.11 35.34 4.77
N TRP A 124 -2.37 34.05 4.56
CA TRP A 124 -2.38 33.07 5.62
C TRP A 124 -0.99 32.43 5.68
N SER A 125 -0.35 32.46 6.85
CA SER A 125 0.97 31.87 7.05
C SER A 125 1.00 30.35 6.85
N GLY A 126 -0.17 29.70 6.80
CA GLY A 126 -0.28 28.24 6.79
C GLY A 126 0.11 27.64 8.14
N VAL A 127 0.38 26.33 8.13
CA VAL A 127 0.94 25.62 9.27
C VAL A 127 2.46 25.63 9.17
N ALA A 128 3.12 26.24 10.16
CA ALA A 128 4.57 26.33 10.22
C ALA A 128 5.22 24.96 10.01
N TRP A 129 6.26 24.92 9.18
CA TRP A 129 7.02 23.72 8.80
C TRP A 129 6.28 22.70 7.92
N LEU A 130 4.96 22.77 7.77
CA LEU A 130 4.19 21.84 6.94
C LEU A 130 3.82 22.44 5.59
N GLN A 131 3.47 23.72 5.56
CA GLN A 131 2.94 24.38 4.38
C GLN A 131 3.56 25.77 4.20
N SER A 132 3.87 26.12 2.96
CA SER A 132 4.19 27.52 2.61
C SER A 132 2.97 28.40 2.77
N SER A 133 3.17 29.68 3.05
CA SER A 133 2.08 30.66 3.13
C SER A 133 1.20 30.63 1.88
N VAL A 134 -0.09 30.89 2.08
CA VAL A 134 -1.10 31.01 1.04
C VAL A 134 -1.49 32.47 0.94
N THR A 135 -1.38 33.04 -0.26
CA THR A 135 -1.77 34.41 -0.53
C THR A 135 -3.04 34.41 -1.36
N PHE A 136 -4.07 35.08 -0.85
CA PHE A 136 -5.33 35.35 -1.52
C PHE A 136 -5.33 36.80 -2.00
N VAL A 137 -5.43 36.99 -3.30
CA VAL A 137 -5.59 38.31 -3.91
C VAL A 137 -7.00 38.41 -4.47
N PHE A 138 -7.80 39.30 -3.88
CA PHE A 138 -9.14 39.60 -4.37
C PHE A 138 -9.05 40.75 -5.37
N HIS A 139 -9.51 40.54 -6.59
CA HIS A 139 -9.65 41.61 -7.58
C HIS A 139 -11.03 41.54 -8.24
N GLN A 140 -11.83 42.61 -8.13
CA GLN A 140 -13.18 42.70 -8.74
C GLN A 140 -14.09 41.48 -8.49
N GLY A 141 -14.11 40.96 -7.26
CA GLY A 141 -14.93 39.80 -6.88
C GLY A 141 -14.37 38.43 -7.29
N HIS A 142 -13.20 38.39 -7.94
CA HIS A 142 -12.48 37.15 -8.21
C HIS A 142 -11.31 36.98 -7.23
N ALA A 143 -11.27 35.84 -6.53
CA ALA A 143 -10.17 35.46 -5.66
C ALA A 143 -9.14 34.63 -6.45
N SER A 144 -7.92 35.13 -6.55
CA SER A 144 -6.78 34.36 -7.08
C SER A 144 -5.93 33.85 -5.92
N ARG A 145 -5.56 32.57 -5.99
CA ARG A 145 -4.81 31.84 -4.96
C ARG A 145 -3.40 31.55 -5.46
N SER A 146 -2.41 31.85 -4.63
CA SER A 146 -1.02 31.45 -4.87
C SER A 146 -0.38 30.89 -3.59
N GLY A 147 0.49 29.89 -3.74
CA GLY A 147 1.17 29.23 -2.62
C GLY A 147 0.41 28.02 -2.06
N GLY A 148 0.70 27.67 -0.80
CA GLY A 148 0.17 26.47 -0.13
C GLY A 148 0.88 25.16 -0.49
N ALA A 149 2.06 25.22 -1.12
CA ALA A 149 2.86 24.04 -1.39
C ALA A 149 3.40 23.44 -0.09
N TRP A 150 3.63 22.12 -0.09
CA TRP A 150 4.26 21.46 1.02
C TRP A 150 5.73 21.83 1.13
N THR A 151 6.21 21.92 2.36
CA THR A 151 7.63 22.14 2.60
C THR A 151 8.43 20.87 2.26
N PRO A 152 9.74 21.01 1.95
CA PRO A 152 10.64 19.86 1.81
C PRO A 152 10.60 18.90 3.01
N LEU A 153 10.37 19.41 4.22
CA LEU A 153 10.27 18.61 5.44
C LEU A 153 9.13 17.60 5.38
N VAL A 154 7.97 17.96 4.83
CA VAL A 154 6.83 17.04 4.70
C VAL A 154 7.19 15.85 3.83
N TYR A 155 7.90 16.08 2.72
CA TYR A 155 8.35 14.98 1.86
C TYR A 155 9.35 14.06 2.57
N VAL A 156 10.27 14.63 3.37
CA VAL A 156 11.21 13.85 4.19
C VAL A 156 10.47 13.00 5.23
N LEU A 157 9.48 13.59 5.93
CA LEU A 157 8.67 12.87 6.91
C LEU A 157 7.81 11.77 6.28
N LEU A 158 7.23 12.02 5.10
CA LEU A 158 6.47 11.01 4.36
C LEU A 158 7.36 9.84 3.95
N PHE A 159 8.56 10.13 3.44
CA PHE A 159 9.53 9.09 3.08
C PHE A 159 9.98 8.29 4.31
N ALA A 160 10.36 8.97 5.39
CA ALA A 160 10.75 8.32 6.64
C ALA A 160 9.61 7.47 7.23
N GLY A 161 8.38 7.99 7.23
CA GLY A 161 7.19 7.27 7.67
C GLY A 161 6.90 6.03 6.82
N ALA A 162 7.06 6.12 5.49
CA ALA A 162 6.91 4.97 4.60
C ALA A 162 7.95 3.88 4.89
N VAL A 163 9.21 4.27 5.14
CA VAL A 163 10.27 3.35 5.53
C VAL A 163 9.96 2.69 6.88
N LEU A 164 9.46 3.45 7.87
CA LEU A 164 9.02 2.98 9.20
C LEU A 164 7.83 2.02 9.13
N CYS A 165 6.72 2.43 8.52
CA CYS A 165 5.53 1.60 8.38
C CYS A 165 5.79 0.35 7.53
N GLY A 166 6.58 0.49 6.47
CA GLY A 166 6.96 -0.63 5.61
C GLY A 166 8.10 -1.48 6.17
N ARG A 167 8.77 -1.07 7.25
CA ARG A 167 9.99 -1.70 7.76
C ARG A 167 11.00 -2.01 6.67
N LEU A 168 11.15 -1.10 5.70
CA LEU A 168 11.85 -1.35 4.45
C LEU A 168 13.35 -1.63 4.66
N TRP A 169 13.93 -1.24 5.80
CA TRP A 169 15.30 -1.61 6.19
C TRP A 169 15.51 -3.12 6.30
N ARG A 170 14.44 -3.91 6.49
CA ARG A 170 14.54 -5.38 6.52
C ARG A 170 14.52 -6.02 5.13
N ALA A 171 14.28 -5.25 4.06
CA ALA A 171 14.38 -5.73 2.68
C ALA A 171 15.82 -5.77 2.16
N LEU A 172 16.79 -5.25 2.94
CA LEU A 172 18.18 -5.28 2.55
C LEU A 172 18.70 -6.72 2.56
N PRO A 173 19.20 -7.25 1.43
CA PRO A 173 19.72 -8.60 1.37
C PRO A 173 20.91 -8.70 2.31
N HIS A 174 20.83 -9.60 3.30
CA HIS A 174 22.02 -10.08 3.98
C HIS A 174 22.92 -10.66 2.91
N ARG A 175 24.05 -9.99 2.66
CA ARG A 175 25.08 -10.52 1.77
C ARG A 175 25.53 -11.85 2.35
N ARG A 176 25.02 -12.96 1.79
CA ARG A 176 25.60 -14.28 1.99
C ARG A 176 27.01 -14.17 1.45
N THR A 177 27.97 -14.03 2.35
CA THR A 177 29.37 -14.32 2.09
C THR A 177 29.40 -15.72 1.46
N ALA A 178 29.75 -15.79 0.19
CA ALA A 178 30.05 -17.04 -0.47
C ALA A 178 31.20 -17.68 0.32
N GLN A 179 30.91 -18.77 1.03
CA GLN A 179 31.94 -19.59 1.62
C GLN A 179 32.56 -20.41 0.47
N PRO A 180 33.86 -20.23 0.16
CA PRO A 180 34.52 -21.04 -0.85
C PRO A 180 34.70 -22.46 -0.31
N ASP A 181 34.57 -23.41 -1.24
CA ASP A 181 34.64 -24.87 -1.06
C ASP A 181 35.94 -25.34 -0.37
#